data_AF-S1R8L8-F1
#
_entry.id   AF-S1R8L8-F1
#
_cell.length_a   1.000
_cell.length_b   1.000
_cell.length_c   1.000
_cell.angle_alpha   90.00
_cell.angle_beta   90.00
_cell.angle_gamma   90.00
#
_symmetry.space_group_name_H-M   'P 1'
#
loop_
_entity.id
_entity.type
_entity.pdbx_description
1 polymer ?
#
loop_
_entity_poly.entity_id
_entity_poly.type
_entity_poly.pdbx_seq_one_letter_code
_entity_poly.pdbx_strand_id
1 'polypeptide(L)'
;MLAYKISSLTMPEDGRFGSFQLEGLENIYFRFERQAEGYYLYPDFFKKIDNGGEFHQLNHGEKLYDSLQQALNQTLANQEKVKTMH
;
A
#
# COMPACT_ATOMS: atom_id res chain seq x y z
N MET A 1 -9.59 16.63 1.81
CA MET A 1 -8.62 15.72 1.16
C MET A 1 -9.38 14.48 0.74
N LEU A 2 -9.26 14.04 -0.50
CA LEU A 2 -9.80 12.74 -0.92
C LEU A 2 -8.94 11.66 -0.24
N ALA A 3 -9.51 10.97 0.73
CA ALA A 3 -8.83 9.87 1.39
C ALA A 3 -8.79 8.68 0.44
N TYR A 4 -7.60 8.22 0.07
CA TYR A 4 -7.45 6.98 -0.69
C TYR A 4 -7.96 5.81 0.16
N LYS A 5 -8.78 4.95 -0.45
CA LYS A 5 -9.37 3.79 0.23
C LYS A 5 -8.74 2.52 -0.34
N ILE A 6 -8.13 1.73 0.55
CA ILE A 6 -7.50 0.46 0.18
C ILE A 6 -8.58 -0.59 -0.01
N SER A 7 -8.61 -1.21 -1.19
CA SER A 7 -9.58 -2.24 -1.58
C SER A 7 -9.05 -3.66 -1.38
N SER A 8 -7.74 -3.85 -1.48
CA SER A 8 -7.05 -5.12 -1.30
C SER A 8 -5.71 -4.89 -0.62
N LEU A 9 -5.34 -5.78 0.30
CA LEU A 9 -4.12 -5.71 1.09
C LEU A 9 -3.54 -7.11 1.28
N THR A 10 -2.27 -7.29 0.92
CA THR A 10 -1.47 -8.46 1.21
C THR A 10 -0.35 -8.05 2.15
N MET A 11 -0.25 -8.74 3.29
CA MET A 11 0.77 -8.45 4.30
C MET A 11 2.16 -8.92 3.85
N PRO A 12 3.24 -8.21 4.22
CA PRO A 12 4.60 -8.71 4.03
C PRO A 12 4.81 -10.00 4.82
N GLU A 13 5.64 -10.88 4.27
CA GLU A 13 6.12 -12.12 4.88
C GLU A 13 7.65 -12.11 4.88
N ASP A 14 8.30 -13.05 5.55
CA ASP A 14 9.77 -13.14 5.59
C ASP A 14 10.36 -13.14 4.17
N GLY A 15 11.14 -12.10 3.86
CA GLY A 15 11.77 -11.90 2.56
C GLY A 15 10.83 -11.44 1.43
N ARG A 16 9.59 -11.02 1.73
CA ARG A 16 8.60 -10.56 0.74
C ARG A 16 7.95 -9.23 1.15
N PHE A 17 7.77 -8.36 0.16
CA PHE A 17 6.99 -7.14 0.34
C PHE A 17 5.51 -7.45 0.50
N GLY A 18 4.82 -6.62 1.26
CA GLY A 18 3.38 -6.50 1.19
C GLY A 18 2.98 -5.67 -0.02
N SER A 19 1.71 -5.77 -0.40
CA SER A 19 1.16 -4.92 -1.46
C SER A 19 -0.28 -4.52 -1.17
N PHE A 20 -0.69 -3.36 -1.67
CA PHE A 20 -2.08 -2.96 -1.62
C PHE A 20 -2.55 -2.34 -2.94
N GLN A 21 -3.86 -2.29 -3.09
CA GLN A 21 -4.56 -1.66 -4.21
C GLN A 21 -5.54 -0.62 -3.69
N LEU A 22 -5.84 0.37 -4.51
CA LEU A 22 -6.86 1.36 -4.21
C LEU A 22 -8.19 0.98 -4.87
N GLU A 23 -9.28 1.40 -4.24
CA GLU A 23 -10.62 1.34 -4.83
C GLU A 23 -10.65 2.15 -6.15
N GLY A 24 -11.06 1.51 -7.25
CA GLY A 24 -11.08 2.10 -8.59
C GLY A 24 -9.75 2.07 -9.34
N LEU A 25 -8.69 1.46 -8.78
CA LEU A 25 -7.38 1.30 -9.41
C LEU A 25 -6.86 -0.14 -9.27
N GLU A 26 -7.68 -1.12 -9.69
CA GLU A 26 -7.44 -2.56 -9.49
C GLU A 26 -6.30 -3.14 -10.35
N ASN A 27 -5.70 -2.36 -11.23
CA ASN A 27 -4.51 -2.75 -11.99
C ASN A 27 -3.21 -2.13 -11.44
N ILE A 28 -3.28 -1.36 -10.35
CA ILE A 28 -2.13 -0.73 -9.71
C ILE A 28 -1.87 -1.38 -8.35
N TYR A 29 -0.61 -1.74 -8.10
CA TYR A 29 -0.15 -2.40 -6.89
C TYR A 29 0.97 -1.57 -6.26
N PHE A 30 0.70 -1.04 -5.07
CA PHE A 30 1.69 -0.32 -4.27
C PHE A 30 2.37 -1.28 -3.32
N ARG A 31 3.69 -1.23 -3.23
CA ARG A 31 4.49 -2.13 -2.38
C ARG A 31 4.82 -1.47 -1.07
N PHE A 32 4.91 -2.26 -0.01
CA PHE A 32 5.38 -1.79 1.28
C PHE A 32 6.10 -2.92 2.04
N GLU A 33 6.92 -2.57 3.02
CA GLU A 33 7.59 -3.54 3.89
C GLU A 33 7.29 -3.27 5.36
N ARG A 34 7.51 -4.28 6.20
CA ARG A 34 7.57 -4.11 7.65
C ARG A 34 9.00 -3.74 8.04
N GLN A 35 9.17 -2.57 8.62
CA GLN A 35 10.40 -2.17 9.31
C GLN A 35 10.18 -2.19 10.83
N ALA A 36 11.19 -1.90 11.64
CA ALA A 36 11.08 -1.89 13.09
C ALA A 36 9.95 -0.95 13.59
N GLU A 37 9.90 0.27 13.06
CA GLU A 37 9.01 1.34 13.52
C GLU A 37 7.61 1.32 12.89
N GLY A 38 7.38 0.52 11.86
CA GLY A 38 6.08 0.48 11.19
C GLY A 38 6.11 -0.19 9.84
N TYR A 39 5.13 0.16 9.00
CA TYR A 39 5.06 -0.25 7.61
C TYR A 39 5.42 0.93 6.72
N TYR A 40 6.31 0.69 5.75
CA TYR A 40 6.88 1.73 4.91
C TYR A 40 6.56 1.45 3.45
N LEU A 41 5.93 2.42 2.79
CA LEU A 41 5.59 2.38 1.38
C LEU A 41 6.88 2.53 0.54
N TYR A 42 7.02 1.73 -0.51
CA TYR A 42 8.07 1.96 -1.49
C TYR A 42 7.70 3.13 -2.41
N PRO A 43 8.68 3.91 -2.89
CA PRO A 43 8.46 4.97 -3.88
C PRO A 43 8.19 4.40 -5.28
N ASP A 44 7.41 3.33 -5.39
CA ASP A 44 7.04 2.75 -6.66
C ASP A 44 5.67 2.07 -6.60
N PHE A 45 5.13 1.87 -7.79
CA PHE A 45 3.99 1.00 -7.99
C PHE A 45 4.20 0.14 -9.22
N PHE A 46 3.61 -1.05 -9.18
CA PHE A 46 3.49 -1.93 -10.32
C PHE A 46 2.14 -1.71 -11.00
N LYS A 47 2.15 -1.41 -12.30
CA LYS A 47 0.95 -1.33 -13.13
C LYS A 47 0.85 -2.59 -13.97
N LYS A 48 -0.19 -3.38 -13.74
CA LYS A 48 -0.48 -4.57 -14.54
C LYS A 48 -1.05 -4.17 -15.90
N ILE A 49 -0.50 -4.75 -16.96
CA ILE A 49 -0.92 -4.54 -18.35
C ILE A 49 -0.96 -5.91 -19.04
N ASP A 50 -2.16 -6.38 -19.38
CA ASP A 50 -2.40 -7.70 -19.98
C ASP A 50 -1.66 -8.85 -19.26
N ASN A 51 -0.74 -9.52 -19.96
CA ASN A 51 0.07 -10.64 -19.47
C ASN A 51 1.37 -10.21 -18.78
N GLY A 52 1.57 -8.91 -18.54
CA GLY A 52 2.76 -8.36 -17.90
C GLY A 52 2.46 -7.14 -17.04
N GLY A 53 3.44 -6.27 -16.90
CA GLY A 53 3.28 -4.98 -16.24
C GLY A 53 4.58 -4.22 -16.09
N GLU A 54 4.46 -3.00 -15.61
CA GLU A 54 5.53 -2.02 -15.57
C GLU A 54 5.69 -1.47 -14.16
N PHE A 55 6.92 -1.25 -13.72
CA PHE A 55 7.21 -0.53 -12.49
C PHE A 55 7.37 0.95 -12.81
N HIS A 56 6.67 1.78 -12.04
CA HIS A 56 6.76 3.24 -12.11
C HIS A 56 7.25 3.76 -10.77
N GLN A 57 8.17 4.72 -10.80
CA GLN A 57 8.63 5.42 -9.61
C GLN A 57 7.63 6.51 -9.22
N LEU A 58 7.37 6.64 -7.93
CA LEU A 58 6.73 7.77 -7.31
C LEU A 58 7.82 8.71 -6.81
N ASN A 59 7.69 10.01 -7.04
CA ASN A 59 8.68 10.94 -6.51
C ASN A 59 8.52 11.03 -4.99
N HIS A 60 9.58 10.71 -4.25
CA HIS A 60 9.67 10.98 -2.83
C HIS A 60 9.49 12.50 -2.60
N GLY A 61 8.45 12.88 -1.85
CA GLY A 61 8.08 14.28 -1.60
C GLY A 61 6.81 14.74 -2.35
N GLU A 62 6.20 13.90 -3.17
CA GLU A 62 4.87 14.17 -3.70
C GLU A 62 3.78 13.92 -2.65
N LYS A 63 2.79 14.83 -2.61
CA LYS A 63 1.60 14.68 -1.76
C LYS A 63 0.87 13.34 -1.95
N LEU A 64 1.00 12.74 -3.14
CA LEU A 64 0.46 11.43 -3.43
C LEU A 64 1.09 10.36 -2.53
N TYR A 65 2.41 10.30 -2.45
CA TYR A 65 3.13 9.32 -1.63
C TYR A 65 2.71 9.45 -0.15
N ASP A 66 2.69 10.67 0.39
CA ASP A 66 2.30 10.91 1.78
C ASP A 66 0.85 10.47 2.06
N SER A 67 -0.05 10.75 1.12
CA SER A 67 -1.46 10.36 1.23
C SER A 67 -1.63 8.84 1.18
N LEU A 68 -0.83 8.14 0.36
CA LEU A 68 -0.83 6.69 0.26
C LEU A 68 -0.26 6.04 1.53
N GLN A 69 0.85 6.56 2.05
CA GLN A 69 1.43 6.10 3.32
C GLN A 69 0.45 6.29 4.48
N GLN A 70 -0.28 7.41 4.51
CA GLN A 70 -1.32 7.64 5.52
C GLN A 70 -2.48 6.64 5.38
N ALA A 71 -2.95 6.38 4.16
CA ALA A 71 -4.03 5.41 3.91
C ALA A 71 -3.63 3.98 4.32
N LEU A 72 -2.38 3.59 4.06
CA LEU A 72 -1.80 2.32 4.51
C LEU A 72 -1.82 2.22 6.04
N ASN A 73 -1.28 3.22 6.73
CA ASN A 73 -1.20 3.25 8.19
C ASN A 73 -2.59 3.19 8.84
N GLN A 74 -3.57 3.93 8.30
CA GLN A 74 -4.94 3.92 8.80
C GLN A 74 -5.61 2.56 8.60
N THR A 75 -5.43 1.94 7.44
CA THR A 75 -6.03 0.63 7.12
C THR A 75 -5.50 -0.45 8.07
N LEU A 76 -4.18 -0.47 8.28
CA LEU A 76 -3.53 -1.43 9.16
C LEU A 76 -3.94 -1.25 10.63
N ALA A 77 -3.95 -0.01 11.13
CA ALA A 77 -4.39 0.28 12.49
C ALA A 77 -5.85 -0.13 12.74
N ASN A 78 -6.72 -0.01 11.73
CA ASN A 78 -8.10 -0.45 11.83
C ASN A 78 -8.23 -1.99 11.85
N GLN A 79 -7.41 -2.71 11.06
CA GLN A 79 -7.37 -4.18 11.10
C GLN A 79 -6.93 -4.71 12.46
N GLU A 80 -5.94 -4.08 13.10
CA GLU A 80 -5.49 -4.46 14.44
C GLU A 80 -6.60 -4.25 15.49
N LYS A 81 -7.30 -3.11 15.45
CA LYS A 81 -8.42 -2.84 16.35
C LYS A 81 -9.53 -3.88 16.24
N VAL A 82 -9.90 -4.27 15.01
CA VAL A 82 -10.93 -5.29 14.79
C VAL A 82 -10.53 -6.65 15.38
N LYS A 83 -9.25 -7.03 15.29
CA LYS A 83 -8.73 -8.27 15.87
C LYS A 83 -8.75 -8.28 17.40
N THR A 84 -8.59 -7.13 18.05
CA THR A 84 -8.60 -7.01 19.52
C THR A 84 -9.99 -6.95 20.16
N MET A 85 -11.06 -6.84 19.36
CA MET A 85 -12.45 -6.73 19.84
C MET A 85 -13.24 -8.04 19.72
N HIS A 86 -12.60 -9.14 19.29
CA HIS A 86 -13.16 -10.50 19.28
C HIS A 86 -12.37 -11.38 20.26
#